data_AF-A0A3M1EAE1-F1
#
_entry.id   AF-A0A3M1EAE1-F1
#
_cell.length_a   1.000
_cell.length_b   1.000
_cell.length_c   1.000
_cell.angle_alpha   90.00
_cell.angle_beta   90.00
_cell.angle_gamma   90.00
#
_symmetry.space_group_name_H-M   'P 1'
#
loop_
_entity.id
_entity.type
_entity.pdbx_description
1 polymer ?
#
loop_
_entity_poly.entity_id
_entity_poly.type
_entity_poly.pdbx_seq_one_letter_code
_entity_poly.pdbx_strand_id
1 'polypeptide(L)'
;DACPACPPVTSVFAMPGAGAVDARQPYPPDDPTALQGIGPPAEPIRIMLDPPVEGAPAECFRLCETDQPAGGGANDIATVVDEGNGVYRLELLRPITPYAVTKIRYFGSADPVTLISHPGNSDGDASVSPLDVAKLMDCCLRARCLPTWRELSCDIDHSGSNGAGDLLRLIDLFNGAGSYPAALGSAQPDPSGCP
;
A
#
# COMPACT_ATOMS: atom_id res chain seq x y z
N ASP A 1 -23.94 -16.31 -2.15
CA ASP A 1 -24.11 -15.32 -1.07
C ASP A 1 -24.79 -14.08 -1.60
N ALA A 2 -25.94 -13.73 -1.04
CA ALA A 2 -26.61 -12.47 -1.38
C ALA A 2 -25.75 -11.35 -0.79
N CYS A 3 -25.16 -10.53 -1.66
CA CYS A 3 -24.43 -9.34 -1.24
C CYS A 3 -25.42 -8.44 -0.48
N PRO A 4 -25.07 -7.93 0.72
CA PRO A 4 -25.87 -6.89 1.37
C PRO A 4 -26.06 -5.74 0.37
N ALA A 5 -27.26 -5.16 0.32
CA ALA A 5 -27.54 -4.06 -0.59
C ALA A 5 -26.78 -2.81 -0.14
N CYS A 6 -25.52 -2.70 -0.56
CA CYS A 6 -24.67 -1.55 -0.28
C CYS A 6 -25.15 -0.36 -1.11
N PRO A 7 -25.34 0.83 -0.51
CA PRO A 7 -25.77 2.01 -1.25
C PRO A 7 -24.86 2.29 -2.44
N PRO A 8 -25.43 2.52 -3.64
CA PRO A 8 -24.63 2.73 -4.84
C PRO A 8 -23.85 4.03 -4.74
N VAL A 9 -22.62 3.99 -5.24
CA VAL A 9 -21.73 5.14 -5.36
C VAL A 9 -21.23 5.23 -6.79
N THR A 10 -20.86 6.43 -7.22
CA THR A 10 -20.29 6.68 -8.55
C THR A 10 -18.78 6.50 -8.54
N SER A 11 -18.12 6.91 -7.46
CA SER A 11 -16.67 6.77 -7.34
C SER A 11 -16.23 6.44 -5.91
N VAL A 12 -15.05 5.84 -5.82
CA VAL A 12 -14.39 5.45 -4.57
C VAL A 12 -12.98 5.98 -4.64
N PHE A 13 -12.63 6.86 -3.71
CA PHE A 13 -11.28 7.38 -3.57
C PHE A 13 -10.60 6.73 -2.37
N ALA A 14 -9.27 6.65 -2.40
CA ALA A 14 -8.50 6.13 -1.28
C ALA A 14 -7.33 7.03 -0.91
N MET A 15 -6.91 6.91 0.35
CA MET A 15 -5.63 7.39 0.85
C MET A 15 -4.99 6.23 1.62
N PRO A 16 -3.84 5.69 1.17
CA PRO A 16 -3.11 6.03 -0.04
C PRO A 16 -3.95 5.91 -1.33
N GLY A 17 -3.62 6.71 -2.35
CA GLY A 17 -4.36 6.79 -3.61
C GLY A 17 -4.44 5.44 -4.36
N ALA A 18 -5.47 5.28 -5.19
CA ALA A 18 -5.56 4.10 -6.07
C ALA A 18 -4.33 4.01 -6.99
N GLY A 19 -3.72 2.83 -7.04
CA GLY A 19 -2.46 2.56 -7.73
C GLY A 19 -1.21 2.99 -6.95
N ALA A 20 -1.34 3.39 -5.68
CA ALA A 20 -0.18 3.68 -4.84
C ALA A 20 0.74 2.46 -4.74
N VAL A 21 2.03 2.70 -4.90
CA VAL A 21 3.10 1.73 -4.73
C VAL A 21 3.84 2.10 -3.44
N ASP A 22 3.80 1.19 -2.48
CA ASP A 22 4.61 1.25 -1.27
C ASP A 22 6.00 0.70 -1.56
N ALA A 23 6.96 1.60 -1.70
CA ALA A 23 8.35 1.29 -2.03
C ALA A 23 9.21 1.04 -0.80
N ARG A 24 8.65 1.22 0.40
CA ARG A 24 9.40 1.25 1.65
C ARG A 24 9.80 -0.16 2.09
N GLN A 25 10.69 -0.23 3.07
CA GLN A 25 11.11 -1.50 3.63
C GLN A 25 9.89 -2.28 4.18
N PRO A 26 9.82 -3.59 3.95
CA PRO A 26 8.67 -4.40 4.38
C PRO A 26 8.65 -4.66 5.90
N TYR A 27 9.77 -4.45 6.58
CA TYR A 27 9.98 -4.70 8.00
C TYR A 27 11.32 -4.11 8.46
N PRO A 28 11.56 -3.95 9.78
CA PRO A 28 12.86 -3.55 10.32
C PRO A 28 14.00 -4.50 9.89
N PRO A 29 15.22 -3.99 9.64
CA PRO A 29 16.33 -4.81 9.13
C PRO A 29 16.74 -5.98 10.03
N ASP A 30 16.42 -5.92 11.32
CA ASP A 30 16.72 -6.91 12.34
C ASP A 30 15.52 -7.80 12.73
N ASP A 31 14.32 -7.51 12.22
CA ASP A 31 13.11 -8.28 12.54
C ASP A 31 12.20 -8.47 11.32
N PRO A 32 12.44 -9.53 10.51
CA PRO A 32 11.59 -9.84 9.36
C PRO A 32 10.17 -10.29 9.71
N THR A 33 9.86 -10.45 11.01
CA THR A 33 8.52 -10.83 11.46
C THR A 33 7.62 -9.63 11.78
N ALA A 34 8.23 -8.47 12.01
CA ALA A 34 7.53 -7.22 12.28
C ALA A 34 7.19 -6.48 10.96
N LEU A 35 6.18 -6.98 10.24
CA LEU A 35 5.72 -6.36 8.99
C LEU A 35 5.38 -4.87 9.19
N GLN A 36 5.74 -4.05 8.20
CA GLN A 36 5.48 -2.62 8.09
C GLN A 36 4.75 -2.32 6.76
N GLY A 37 4.16 -1.13 6.66
CA GLY A 37 3.48 -0.66 5.45
C GLY A 37 2.00 -0.37 5.68
N ILE A 38 1.24 -0.33 4.58
CA ILE A 38 -0.17 0.06 4.56
C ILE A 38 -1.06 -0.96 5.27
N GLY A 39 -2.07 -0.49 6.02
CA GLY A 39 -3.12 -1.29 6.63
C GLY A 39 -3.21 -1.29 8.17
N PRO A 40 -2.12 -1.29 8.95
CA PRO A 40 -2.21 -1.31 10.41
C PRO A 40 -2.74 0.03 10.95
N PRO A 41 -3.13 0.14 12.24
CA PRO A 41 -3.67 1.38 12.81
C PRO A 41 -2.76 2.62 12.68
N ALA A 42 -1.45 2.42 12.57
CA ALA A 42 -0.48 3.50 12.36
C ALA A 42 -0.52 4.06 10.92
N GLU A 43 -0.93 3.23 9.94
CA GLU A 43 -1.01 3.56 8.53
C GLU A 43 -2.31 3.01 7.91
N PRO A 44 -3.48 3.46 8.38
CA PRO A 44 -4.75 2.92 7.95
C PRO A 44 -5.08 3.36 6.52
N ILE A 45 -5.98 2.63 5.89
CA ILE A 45 -6.50 2.99 4.56
C ILE A 45 -7.75 3.81 4.77
N ARG A 46 -7.81 5.01 4.20
CA ARG A 46 -9.05 5.79 4.16
C ARG A 46 -9.72 5.63 2.82
N ILE A 47 -11.00 5.32 2.81
CA ILE A 47 -11.84 5.26 1.62
C ILE A 47 -12.90 6.36 1.70
N MET A 48 -13.01 7.16 0.65
CA MET A 48 -14.07 8.15 0.51
C MET A 48 -15.04 7.71 -0.58
N LEU A 49 -16.32 7.65 -0.23
CA LEU A 49 -17.41 7.30 -1.12
C LEU A 49 -18.04 8.55 -1.74
N ASP A 50 -18.30 8.54 -3.04
CA ASP A 50 -18.96 9.64 -3.76
C ASP A 50 -20.13 9.12 -4.63
N PRO A 51 -21.39 9.57 -4.41
CA PRO A 51 -21.80 10.49 -3.35
C PRO A 51 -21.54 9.92 -1.94
N PRO A 52 -21.38 10.78 -0.92
CA PRO A 52 -21.19 10.34 0.46
C PRO A 52 -22.30 9.41 0.93
N VAL A 53 -21.91 8.28 1.52
CA VAL A 53 -22.80 7.31 2.17
C VAL A 53 -22.38 7.25 3.63
N GLU A 54 -23.29 7.54 4.55
CA GLU A 54 -23.06 7.41 6.00
C GLU A 54 -23.49 6.03 6.49
N GLY A 55 -22.75 5.46 7.43
CA GLY A 55 -23.10 4.22 8.12
C GLY A 55 -23.13 2.98 7.21
N ALA A 56 -22.33 2.96 6.14
CA ALA A 56 -22.18 1.78 5.31
C ALA A 56 -21.66 0.62 6.17
N PRO A 57 -22.35 -0.54 6.18
CA PRO A 57 -21.92 -1.68 6.97
C PRO A 57 -20.52 -2.17 6.57
N ALA A 58 -19.76 -2.72 7.52
CA ALA A 58 -18.40 -3.23 7.25
C ALA A 58 -18.40 -4.31 6.15
N GLU A 59 -19.47 -5.10 6.05
CA GLU A 59 -19.65 -6.11 5.02
C GLU A 59 -19.79 -5.56 3.59
N CYS A 60 -19.95 -4.24 3.43
CA CYS A 60 -19.88 -3.59 2.14
C CYS A 60 -18.47 -3.45 1.59
N PHE A 61 -17.46 -3.65 2.43
CA PHE A 61 -16.05 -3.63 2.06
C PHE A 61 -15.52 -5.06 1.98
N ARG A 62 -14.76 -5.34 0.93
CA ARG A 62 -14.03 -6.60 0.77
C ARG A 62 -12.62 -6.33 0.35
N LEU A 63 -11.71 -7.10 0.93
CA LEU A 63 -10.32 -7.12 0.56
C LEU A 63 -10.01 -8.41 -0.21
N CYS A 64 -9.16 -8.28 -1.22
CA CYS A 64 -8.41 -9.38 -1.79
C CYS A 64 -6.94 -8.99 -1.82
N GLU A 65 -6.04 -9.91 -1.46
CA GLU A 65 -4.59 -9.74 -1.55
C GLU A 65 -4.01 -10.91 -2.37
N THR A 66 -3.09 -10.63 -3.29
CA THR A 66 -2.55 -11.64 -4.23
C THR A 66 -1.55 -12.60 -3.61
N ASP A 67 -1.01 -12.28 -2.44
CA ASP A 67 -0.01 -13.08 -1.74
C ASP A 67 -0.29 -13.12 -0.23
N GLN A 68 0.39 -14.00 0.49
CA GLN A 68 0.32 -14.10 1.95
C GLN A 68 1.68 -14.47 2.53
N PRO A 69 2.01 -14.05 3.77
CA PRO A 69 3.26 -14.42 4.40
C PRO A 69 3.38 -15.95 4.54
N ALA A 70 4.61 -16.47 4.48
CA ALA A 70 4.86 -17.89 4.67
C ALA A 70 4.34 -18.35 6.06
N GLY A 71 3.39 -19.29 6.08
CA GLY A 71 2.76 -19.76 7.31
C GLY A 71 1.74 -18.80 7.93
N GLY A 72 1.48 -17.66 7.30
CA GLY A 72 0.41 -16.72 7.63
C GLY A 72 -0.91 -17.09 6.98
N GLY A 73 -2.00 -16.51 7.51
CA GLY A 73 -3.32 -16.58 6.87
C GLY A 73 -3.53 -15.46 5.84
N ALA A 74 -4.65 -15.57 5.12
CA ALA A 74 -5.15 -14.52 4.25
C ALA A 74 -5.31 -13.20 5.04
N ASN A 75 -5.00 -12.07 4.38
CA ASN A 75 -5.31 -10.76 4.94
C ASN A 75 -6.83 -10.53 4.89
N ASP A 76 -7.32 -9.65 5.75
CA ASP A 76 -8.71 -9.19 5.71
C ASP A 76 -8.83 -7.81 6.37
N ILE A 77 -9.99 -7.18 6.21
CA ILE A 77 -10.34 -5.94 6.89
C ILE A 77 -10.72 -6.30 8.34
N ALA A 78 -9.88 -5.89 9.29
CA ALA A 78 -10.11 -6.11 10.71
C ALA A 78 -11.16 -5.16 11.27
N THR A 79 -11.09 -3.88 10.88
CA THR A 79 -12.02 -2.85 11.34
C THR A 79 -12.41 -1.91 10.20
N VAL A 80 -13.65 -1.43 10.25
CA VAL A 80 -14.17 -0.35 9.41
C VAL A 80 -14.78 0.68 10.34
N VAL A 81 -14.25 1.89 10.33
CA VAL A 81 -14.72 3.01 11.15
C VAL A 81 -15.24 4.10 10.23
N ASP A 82 -16.51 4.46 10.37
CA ASP A 82 -17.08 5.63 9.72
C ASP A 82 -16.55 6.91 10.40
N GLU A 83 -15.78 7.71 9.65
CA GLU A 83 -15.26 9.02 10.08
C GLU A 83 -16.20 10.18 9.69
N GLY A 84 -17.35 9.85 9.06
CA GLY A 84 -18.37 10.79 8.58
C GLY A 84 -18.06 11.38 7.21
N ASN A 85 -19.07 11.99 6.60
CA ASN A 85 -19.03 12.55 5.23
C ASN A 85 -18.62 11.52 4.17
N GLY A 86 -19.04 10.26 4.33
CA GLY A 86 -18.70 9.16 3.44
C GLY A 86 -17.25 8.72 3.49
N VAL A 87 -16.48 9.11 4.52
CA VAL A 87 -15.09 8.69 4.73
C VAL A 87 -15.03 7.55 5.73
N TYR A 88 -14.37 6.47 5.34
CA TYR A 88 -14.21 5.25 6.12
C TYR A 88 -12.73 4.98 6.36
N ARG A 89 -12.35 4.75 7.61
CA ARG A 89 -11.02 4.26 7.98
C ARG A 89 -11.05 2.74 8.11
N LEU A 90 -10.24 2.08 7.30
CA LEU A 90 -10.09 0.64 7.24
C LEU A 90 -8.75 0.26 7.85
N GLU A 91 -8.77 -0.68 8.79
CA GLU A 91 -7.58 -1.30 9.34
C GLU A 91 -7.56 -2.78 8.94
N LEU A 92 -6.41 -3.27 8.50
CA LEU A 92 -6.24 -4.65 8.07
C LEU A 92 -5.79 -5.54 9.24
N LEU A 93 -6.00 -6.85 9.14
CA LEU A 93 -5.49 -7.82 10.14
C LEU A 93 -3.96 -7.75 10.29
N ARG A 94 -3.28 -7.37 9.21
CA ARG A 94 -1.84 -7.15 9.12
C ARG A 94 -1.53 -6.18 7.97
N PRO A 95 -0.33 -5.58 7.93
CA PRO A 95 0.11 -4.82 6.76
C PRO A 95 0.01 -5.66 5.47
N ILE A 96 -0.09 -4.96 4.34
CA ILE A 96 -0.08 -5.60 3.01
C ILE A 96 1.18 -6.46 2.87
N THR A 97 1.02 -7.69 2.39
CA THR A 97 2.16 -8.59 2.19
C THR A 97 3.18 -7.96 1.23
N PRO A 98 4.50 -8.01 1.54
CA PRO A 98 5.53 -7.54 0.62
C PRO A 98 5.41 -8.22 -0.74
N TYR A 99 5.50 -7.45 -1.83
CA TYR A 99 5.30 -7.93 -3.20
C TYR A 99 3.87 -8.42 -3.49
N ALA A 100 2.86 -7.94 -2.76
CA ALA A 100 1.46 -8.22 -3.06
C ALA A 100 0.72 -7.01 -3.65
N VAL A 101 -0.30 -7.31 -4.45
CA VAL A 101 -1.36 -6.38 -4.81
C VAL A 101 -2.54 -6.62 -3.90
N THR A 102 -3.06 -5.54 -3.31
CA THR A 102 -4.29 -5.55 -2.52
C THR A 102 -5.36 -4.76 -3.25
N LYS A 103 -6.54 -5.37 -3.43
CA LYS A 103 -7.73 -4.71 -3.94
C LYS A 103 -8.77 -4.59 -2.84
N ILE A 104 -9.27 -3.38 -2.62
CA ILE A 104 -10.39 -3.13 -1.73
C ILE A 104 -11.59 -2.71 -2.57
N ARG A 105 -12.65 -3.48 -2.48
CA ARG A 105 -13.91 -3.25 -3.16
C ARG A 105 -14.97 -2.78 -2.18
N TYR A 106 -15.61 -1.67 -2.51
CA TYR A 106 -16.91 -1.32 -1.96
C TYR A 106 -18.00 -1.85 -2.90
N PHE A 107 -18.93 -2.66 -2.40
CA PHE A 107 -19.91 -3.34 -3.26
C PHE A 107 -20.95 -2.43 -3.94
N GLY A 108 -21.11 -1.18 -3.47
CA GLY A 108 -21.89 -0.17 -4.16
C GLY A 108 -21.13 0.49 -5.33
N SER A 109 -19.88 0.10 -5.60
CA SER A 109 -19.03 0.57 -6.69
C SER A 109 -18.64 -0.56 -7.65
N ALA A 110 -18.40 -0.21 -8.91
CA ALA A 110 -17.81 -1.12 -9.89
C ALA A 110 -16.28 -1.25 -9.72
N ASP A 111 -15.62 -0.15 -9.37
CA ASP A 111 -14.17 -0.06 -9.39
C ASP A 111 -13.57 -0.30 -8.00
N PRO A 112 -12.63 -1.27 -7.87
CA PRO A 112 -11.87 -1.45 -6.65
C PRO A 112 -10.73 -0.43 -6.55
N VAL A 113 -10.37 -0.09 -5.32
CA VAL A 113 -9.11 0.58 -5.02
C VAL A 113 -8.00 -0.45 -5.06
N THR A 114 -6.92 -0.18 -5.80
CA THR A 114 -5.74 -1.05 -5.83
C THR A 114 -4.59 -0.40 -5.07
N LEU A 115 -3.93 -1.15 -4.21
CA LEU A 115 -2.73 -0.76 -3.46
C LEU A 115 -1.66 -1.83 -3.68
N ILE A 116 -0.41 -1.42 -3.80
CA ILE A 116 0.68 -2.31 -4.20
C ILE A 116 1.80 -2.17 -3.19
N SER A 117 2.25 -3.28 -2.60
CA SER A 117 3.50 -3.32 -1.86
C SER A 117 4.59 -3.82 -2.81
N HIS A 118 5.59 -2.98 -3.11
CA HIS A 118 6.72 -3.34 -3.95
C HIS A 118 8.00 -2.68 -3.44
N PRO A 119 8.63 -3.26 -2.40
CA PRO A 119 9.81 -2.68 -1.78
C PRO A 119 10.92 -2.38 -2.79
N GLY A 120 11.44 -1.16 -2.75
CA GLY A 120 12.48 -0.64 -3.64
C GLY A 120 11.97 0.10 -4.89
N ASN A 121 10.69 0.00 -5.23
CA ASN A 121 10.10 0.64 -6.43
C ASN A 121 9.65 2.09 -6.13
N SER A 122 10.61 2.95 -5.82
CA SER A 122 10.39 4.35 -5.46
C SER A 122 9.92 5.24 -6.62
N ASP A 123 10.16 4.85 -7.87
CA ASP A 123 9.58 5.53 -9.03
C ASP A 123 8.21 4.99 -9.43
N GLY A 124 7.73 3.97 -8.72
CA GLY A 124 6.39 3.42 -8.83
C GLY A 124 6.06 2.92 -10.23
N ASP A 125 7.07 2.50 -10.99
CA ASP A 125 6.94 1.95 -12.33
C ASP A 125 6.73 0.41 -12.29
N ALA A 126 6.95 -0.26 -13.42
CA ALA A 126 6.72 -1.70 -13.53
C ALA A 126 7.82 -2.58 -12.91
N SER A 127 8.90 -2.03 -12.36
CA SER A 127 10.04 -2.80 -11.85
C SER A 127 10.92 -2.05 -10.87
N VAL A 128 11.68 -2.77 -10.04
CA VAL A 128 12.77 -2.16 -9.27
C VAL A 128 14.01 -2.06 -10.13
N SER A 129 14.53 -0.86 -10.34
CA SER A 129 15.65 -0.56 -11.22
C SER A 129 16.56 0.54 -10.66
N PRO A 130 17.77 0.76 -11.23
CA PRO A 130 18.60 1.89 -10.81
C PRO A 130 17.96 3.27 -10.96
N LEU A 131 16.86 3.41 -11.73
CA LEU A 131 16.12 4.66 -11.85
C LEU A 131 15.39 5.04 -10.56
N ASP A 132 15.04 4.08 -9.71
CA ASP A 132 14.48 4.32 -8.38
C ASP A 132 15.44 5.17 -7.53
N VAL A 133 16.74 4.86 -7.55
CA VAL A 133 17.73 5.66 -6.81
C VAL A 133 17.75 7.10 -7.31
N ALA A 134 17.73 7.30 -8.63
CA ALA A 134 17.68 8.64 -9.21
C ALA A 134 16.40 9.39 -8.81
N LYS A 135 15.26 8.68 -8.79
CA LYS A 135 13.97 9.23 -8.40
C LYS A 135 13.94 9.64 -6.93
N LEU A 136 14.38 8.76 -6.03
CA LEU A 136 14.49 9.04 -4.61
C LEU A 136 15.39 10.26 -4.36
N MET A 137 16.55 10.31 -5.01
CA MET A 137 17.48 11.44 -4.86
C MET A 137 16.90 12.77 -5.35
N ASP A 138 16.33 12.80 -6.55
CA ASP A 138 15.86 14.05 -7.14
C ASP A 138 14.51 14.50 -6.58
N CYS A 139 13.55 13.59 -6.46
CA CYS A 139 12.21 13.93 -6.00
C CYS A 139 12.12 14.07 -4.49
N CYS A 140 12.71 13.15 -3.73
CA CYS A 140 12.48 13.07 -2.29
C CYS A 140 13.57 13.84 -1.51
N LEU A 141 14.84 13.51 -1.73
CA LEU A 141 15.95 14.09 -0.96
C LEU A 141 16.29 15.53 -1.37
N ARG A 142 16.07 15.88 -2.65
CA ARG A 142 16.28 17.25 -3.17
C ARG A 142 14.99 18.04 -3.34
N ALA A 143 13.83 17.44 -3.06
CA ALA A 143 12.51 18.07 -3.19
C ALA A 143 12.27 18.75 -4.57
N ARG A 144 12.76 18.15 -5.67
CA ARG A 144 12.67 18.77 -7.01
C ARG A 144 11.40 18.44 -7.78
N CYS A 145 10.65 17.43 -7.37
CA CYS A 145 9.44 17.00 -8.06
C CYS A 145 8.23 17.73 -7.47
N LEU A 146 7.46 18.38 -8.35
CA LEU A 146 6.21 19.08 -8.02
C LEU A 146 5.07 18.52 -8.87
N PRO A 147 3.97 18.04 -8.25
CA PRO A 147 3.75 17.90 -6.81
C PRO A 147 4.74 16.91 -6.16
N THR A 148 4.83 16.93 -4.82
CA THR A 148 5.66 16.00 -4.04
C THR A 148 5.39 14.58 -4.52
N TRP A 149 6.46 13.86 -4.87
CA TRP A 149 6.35 12.53 -5.43
C TRP A 149 5.78 11.55 -4.39
N ARG A 150 4.81 10.73 -4.85
CA ARG A 150 4.08 9.64 -4.17
C ARG A 150 4.47 9.39 -2.69
N GLU A 151 3.50 9.56 -1.79
CA GLU A 151 3.66 9.56 -0.31
C GLU A 151 4.41 8.34 0.26
N LEU A 152 4.33 7.18 -0.38
CA LEU A 152 4.94 5.93 0.08
C LEU A 152 6.22 5.55 -0.68
N SER A 153 6.84 6.53 -1.33
CA SER A 153 8.01 6.31 -2.18
C SER A 153 9.26 7.07 -1.72
N CYS A 154 9.14 7.90 -0.68
CA CYS A 154 10.22 8.77 -0.23
C CYS A 154 10.85 8.38 1.10
N ASP A 155 10.06 7.93 2.08
CA ASP A 155 10.49 7.50 3.41
C ASP A 155 10.71 5.97 3.44
N ILE A 156 11.70 5.52 2.67
CA ILE A 156 12.00 4.11 2.43
C ILE A 156 12.31 3.37 3.74
N ASP A 157 12.88 4.04 4.74
CA ASP A 157 13.26 3.42 6.01
C ASP A 157 12.21 3.54 7.14
N HIS A 158 11.03 4.10 6.84
CA HIS A 158 9.96 4.38 7.81
C HIS A 158 10.42 5.24 9.01
N SER A 159 11.42 6.11 8.82
CA SER A 159 11.89 7.03 9.88
C SER A 159 10.94 8.20 10.11
N GLY A 160 10.01 8.45 9.19
CA GLY A 160 9.15 9.62 9.16
C GLY A 160 9.83 10.85 8.57
N SER A 161 11.00 10.69 7.92
CA SER A 161 11.76 11.80 7.35
C SER A 161 12.54 11.38 6.10
N ASN A 162 12.54 12.24 5.07
CA ASN A 162 13.31 12.00 3.86
C ASN A 162 14.79 12.37 4.11
N GLY A 163 15.70 11.39 4.09
CA GLY A 163 17.11 11.57 4.38
C GLY A 163 18.04 10.53 3.75
N ALA A 164 19.31 10.56 4.17
CA ALA A 164 20.29 9.59 3.69
C ALA A 164 19.96 8.14 4.13
N GLY A 165 19.16 7.98 5.19
CA GLY A 165 18.64 6.69 5.65
C GLY A 165 17.84 5.97 4.56
N ASP A 166 16.99 6.70 3.84
CA ASP A 166 16.19 6.14 2.74
C ASP A 166 17.04 5.61 1.60
N LEU A 167 18.10 6.34 1.25
CA LEU A 167 19.02 5.92 0.20
C LEU A 167 19.78 4.65 0.61
N LEU A 168 20.25 4.59 1.85
CA LEU A 168 20.91 3.40 2.38
C LEU A 168 19.94 2.22 2.40
N ARG A 169 18.70 2.43 2.85
CA ARG A 169 17.69 1.37 2.86
C ARG A 169 17.33 0.90 1.46
N LEU A 170 17.21 1.80 0.49
CA LEU A 170 16.96 1.43 -0.91
C LEU A 170 18.08 0.54 -1.45
N ILE A 171 19.35 0.86 -1.14
CA ILE A 171 20.50 0.03 -1.51
C ILE A 171 20.45 -1.33 -0.80
N ASP A 172 20.06 -1.37 0.47
CA ASP A 172 19.88 -2.62 1.20
C ASP A 172 18.81 -3.51 0.56
N LEU A 173 17.66 -2.94 0.19
CA LEU A 173 16.58 -3.64 -0.52
C LEU A 173 17.05 -4.16 -1.88
N PHE A 174 17.80 -3.36 -2.64
CA PHE A 174 18.32 -3.78 -3.94
C PHE A 174 19.20 -5.03 -3.85
N ASN A 175 20.07 -5.07 -2.85
CA ASN A 175 21.06 -6.13 -2.70
C ASN A 175 20.58 -7.30 -1.84
N GLY A 176 19.40 -7.19 -1.22
CA GLY A 176 18.91 -8.18 -0.26
C GLY A 176 19.79 -8.24 0.99
N ALA A 177 20.19 -7.08 1.50
CA ALA A 177 21.01 -7.00 2.71
C ALA A 177 20.20 -7.42 3.95
N GLY A 178 20.85 -8.07 4.92
CA GLY A 178 20.19 -8.55 6.13
C GLY A 178 19.19 -9.67 5.83
N SER A 179 17.93 -9.46 6.19
CA SER A 179 16.83 -10.41 5.97
C SER A 179 15.99 -10.10 4.70
N TYR A 180 16.25 -8.98 4.01
CA TYR A 180 15.47 -8.57 2.85
C TYR A 180 15.69 -9.51 1.65
N PRO A 181 14.63 -9.86 0.90
CA PRO A 181 14.79 -10.36 -0.45
C PRO A 181 15.46 -9.30 -1.34
N ALA A 182 16.32 -9.74 -2.25
CA ALA A 182 16.90 -8.84 -3.24
C ALA A 182 15.82 -8.34 -4.20
N ALA A 183 15.59 -7.03 -4.21
CA ALA A 183 14.53 -6.41 -4.97
C ALA A 183 14.96 -6.00 -6.39
N LEU A 184 16.26 -5.72 -6.63
CA LEU A 184 16.73 -5.18 -7.91
C LEU A 184 16.41 -6.14 -9.07
N GLY A 185 15.72 -5.62 -10.08
CA GLY A 185 15.25 -6.39 -11.25
C GLY A 185 13.93 -7.15 -11.02
N SER A 186 13.32 -7.06 -9.83
CA SER A 186 11.98 -7.60 -9.62
C SER A 186 10.94 -6.81 -10.40
N ALA A 187 10.02 -7.53 -11.05
CA ALA A 187 8.85 -6.93 -11.67
C ALA A 187 7.81 -6.58 -10.59
N GLN A 188 6.99 -5.57 -10.87
CA GLN A 188 5.84 -5.25 -10.06
C GLN A 188 4.89 -6.45 -9.97
N PRO A 189 4.30 -6.73 -8.81
CA PRO A 189 3.43 -7.89 -8.64
C PRO A 189 2.19 -7.81 -9.54
N ASP A 190 1.79 -8.96 -10.08
CA ASP A 190 0.69 -9.07 -11.03
C ASP A 190 -0.67 -8.90 -10.31
N PRO A 191 -1.51 -7.93 -10.72
CA PRO A 191 -2.84 -7.74 -10.12
C PRO A 191 -3.86 -8.83 -10.49
N SER A 192 -3.54 -9.77 -11.41
CA SER A 192 -4.48 -10.76 -11.93
C SER A 192 -4.99 -11.78 -10.89
N GLY A 193 -4.24 -11.98 -9.79
CA GLY A 193 -4.61 -12.89 -8.70
C GLY A 193 -5.78 -12.41 -7.83
N CYS A 194 -6.23 -11.16 -8.00
CA CYS A 194 -7.34 -10.59 -7.27
C CYS A 194 -8.41 -10.04 -8.22
N PRO A 195 -9.58 -10.70 -8.36
CA PRO A 195 -10.67 -10.21 -9.21
C PRO A 195 -11.39 -8.99 -8.63
#